data_AF-A0A3N7C4U3-F1
#
_entry.id   AF-A0A3N7C4U3-F1
#
_cell.length_a   1.000
_cell.length_b   1.000
_cell.length_c   1.000
_cell.angle_alpha   90.00
_cell.angle_beta   90.00
_cell.angle_gamma   90.00
#
_symmetry.space_group_name_H-M   'P 1'
#
loop_
_entity.id
_entity.type
_entity.pdbx_description
1 polymer ?
#
loop_
_entity_poly.entity_id
_entity_poly.type
_entity_poly.pdbx_seq_one_letter_code
_entity_poly.pdbx_strand_id
1 'polypeptide(L)'
;MVFILVVLAVLGAAMAKFSMRQQLGSASELAAARAMQSANAGLEWASFQLLRNPPPPSAAPGCFAKTNIALPGGLNDFVVTVSCSLSSGVDGGDSFSFYQITATACNAPSAGACPSTAPLNPSYVERQLSRRLVR
;
A
#
# COMPACT_ATOMS: atom_id res chain seq x y z
N MET A 1 4.31 -20.80 51.50
CA MET A 1 5.02 -19.55 51.12
C MET A 1 5.57 -19.58 49.68
N VAL A 2 6.13 -20.70 49.21
CA VAL A 2 6.59 -20.85 47.81
C VAL A 2 5.45 -20.73 46.78
N PHE A 3 4.26 -21.25 47.10
CA PHE A 3 3.11 -21.22 46.19
C PHE A 3 2.70 -19.79 45.76
N ILE A 4 2.67 -18.84 46.70
CA ILE A 4 2.27 -17.45 46.41
C ILE A 4 3.28 -16.77 45.48
N LEU A 5 4.59 -17.01 45.68
CA LEU A 5 5.63 -16.45 44.81
C LEU A 5 5.54 -16.97 43.38
N VAL A 6 5.25 -18.26 43.20
CA VAL A 6 5.07 -18.85 41.86
C VAL A 6 3.87 -18.23 41.14
N VAL A 7 2.74 -18.08 41.83
CA VAL A 7 1.53 -17.47 41.24
C VAL A 7 1.77 -16.00 40.85
N LEU A 8 2.41 -15.21 41.72
CA LEU A 8 2.75 -13.81 41.43
C LEU A 8 3.74 -13.69 40.27
N ALA A 9 4.73 -14.58 40.20
CA ALA A 9 5.69 -14.60 39.08
C ALA A 9 5.00 -14.91 37.74
N VAL A 10 4.06 -15.87 37.73
CA VAL A 10 3.26 -16.19 36.52
C VAL A 10 2.38 -15.01 36.11
N LEU A 11 1.70 -14.36 37.06
CA LEU A 11 0.89 -13.18 36.80
C LEU A 11 1.72 -12.00 36.27
N GLY A 12 2.87 -11.72 36.90
CA GLY A 12 3.79 -10.69 36.45
C GLY A 12 4.30 -10.94 35.03
N ALA A 13 4.68 -12.19 34.72
CA ALA A 13 5.09 -12.59 33.38
C ALA A 13 3.94 -12.46 32.35
N ALA A 14 2.71 -12.79 32.74
CA ALA A 14 1.53 -12.64 31.88
C ALA A 14 1.23 -11.16 31.58
N MET A 15 1.28 -10.30 32.60
CA MET A 15 1.09 -8.85 32.44
C MET A 15 2.17 -8.23 31.55
N ALA A 16 3.45 -8.61 31.74
CA ALA A 16 4.55 -8.13 30.90
C ALA A 16 4.35 -8.52 29.43
N LYS A 17 3.94 -9.77 29.16
CA LYS A 17 3.59 -10.23 27.81
C LYS A 17 2.43 -9.44 27.19
N PHE A 18 1.41 -9.12 27.98
CA PHE A 18 0.27 -8.33 27.50
C PHE A 18 0.69 -6.90 27.14
N SER A 19 1.48 -6.25 28.00
CA SER A 19 2.01 -4.90 27.74
C SER A 19 2.85 -4.86 26.46
N MET A 20 3.71 -5.86 26.24
CA MET A 20 4.51 -5.95 25.02
C MET A 20 3.62 -6.12 23.77
N ARG A 21 2.58 -6.95 23.84
CA ARG A 21 1.63 -7.13 22.72
C ARG A 21 0.88 -5.84 22.37
N GLN A 22 0.51 -5.03 23.37
CA GLN A 22 -0.14 -3.74 23.13
C GLN A 22 0.77 -2.76 22.37
N GLN A 23 2.07 -2.73 22.71
CA GLN A 23 3.05 -1.89 22.01
C GLN A 23 3.27 -2.34 20.55
N LEU A 24 3.33 -3.65 20.29
CA LEU A 24 3.44 -4.16 18.92
C LEU A 24 2.16 -3.88 18.11
N GLY A 25 0.99 -3.97 18.73
CA GLY A 25 -0.29 -3.67 18.09
C GLY A 25 -0.36 -2.25 17.56
N SER A 26 -0.06 -1.25 18.41
CA SER A 26 -0.09 0.17 18.02
C SER A 26 0.91 0.50 16.91
N ALA A 27 2.11 -0.08 16.97
CA ALA A 27 3.10 0.06 15.91
C ALA A 27 2.61 -0.53 14.56
N SER A 28 1.94 -1.69 14.60
CA SER A 28 1.40 -2.33 13.39
C SER A 28 0.25 -1.53 12.76
N GLU A 29 -0.61 -0.91 13.57
CA GLU A 29 -1.69 -0.05 13.09
C GLU A 29 -1.15 1.21 12.41
N LEU A 30 -0.11 1.81 12.98
CA LEU A 30 0.57 2.95 12.37
C LEU A 30 1.21 2.59 11.03
N ALA A 31 1.88 1.43 10.96
CA ALA A 31 2.45 0.93 9.71
C ALA A 31 1.37 0.66 8.64
N ALA A 32 0.21 0.10 9.04
CA ALA A 32 -0.92 -0.09 8.14
C ALA A 32 -1.49 1.24 7.62
N ALA A 33 -1.60 2.27 8.49
CA ALA A 33 -2.03 3.60 8.08
C ALA A 33 -1.04 4.24 7.09
N ARG A 34 0.27 4.12 7.34
CA ARG A 34 1.32 4.60 6.41
C ARG A 34 1.28 3.87 5.06
N ALA A 35 1.05 2.56 5.05
CA ALA A 35 0.88 1.80 3.81
C ALA A 35 -0.34 2.28 3.00
N MET A 36 -1.46 2.56 3.67
CA MET A 36 -2.66 3.13 3.03
C MET A 36 -2.39 4.51 2.43
N GLN A 37 -1.72 5.40 3.17
CA GLN A 37 -1.37 6.74 2.67
C GLN A 37 -0.41 6.65 1.48
N SER A 38 0.58 5.75 1.54
CA SER A 38 1.51 5.50 0.45
C SER A 38 0.77 5.04 -0.82
N ALA A 39 -0.11 4.04 -0.70
CA ALA A 39 -0.88 3.53 -1.83
C ALA A 39 -1.78 4.63 -2.46
N ASN A 40 -2.39 5.50 -1.63
CA ASN A 40 -3.15 6.64 -2.12
C ASN A 40 -2.30 7.64 -2.91
N ALA A 41 -1.11 7.98 -2.42
CA ALA A 41 -0.18 8.85 -3.15
C ALA A 41 0.21 8.26 -4.52
N GLY A 42 0.41 6.94 -4.61
CA GLY A 42 0.64 6.25 -5.89
C GLY A 42 -0.57 6.34 -6.83
N LEU A 43 -1.79 6.18 -6.31
CA LEU A 43 -3.02 6.37 -7.11
C LEU A 43 -3.18 7.80 -7.60
N GLU A 44 -2.83 8.79 -6.80
CA GLU A 44 -2.88 10.21 -7.18
C GLU A 44 -1.89 10.49 -8.31
N TRP A 45 -0.64 10.04 -8.17
CA TRP A 45 0.36 10.13 -9.23
C TRP A 45 -0.12 9.47 -10.53
N ALA A 46 -0.66 8.25 -10.44
CA ALA A 46 -1.16 7.53 -11.61
C ALA A 46 -2.35 8.24 -12.27
N SER A 47 -3.26 8.79 -11.46
CA SER A 47 -4.40 9.58 -11.96
C SER A 47 -3.95 10.86 -12.65
N PHE A 48 -2.91 11.51 -12.13
CA PHE A 48 -2.31 12.68 -12.78
C PHE A 48 -1.75 12.33 -14.15
N GLN A 49 -1.03 11.20 -14.26
CA GLN A 49 -0.50 10.77 -15.55
C GLN A 49 -1.62 10.55 -16.58
N LEU A 50 -2.72 9.89 -16.21
CA LEU A 50 -3.79 9.57 -17.17
C LEU A 50 -4.71 10.76 -17.51
N LEU A 51 -4.94 11.66 -16.54
CA LEU A 51 -5.88 12.77 -16.69
C LEU A 51 -5.23 14.08 -17.13
N ARG A 52 -3.94 14.28 -16.84
CA ARG A 52 -3.22 15.54 -17.11
C ARG A 52 -2.09 15.41 -18.12
N ASN A 53 -1.63 14.21 -18.45
CA ASN A 53 -0.45 14.01 -19.29
C ASN A 53 -0.67 12.97 -20.41
N PRO A 54 -1.08 13.37 -21.63
CA PRO A 54 -1.21 14.72 -22.12
C PRO A 54 -2.53 15.42 -21.70
N PRO A 55 -2.53 16.76 -21.60
CA PRO A 55 -3.68 17.54 -21.14
C PRO A 55 -4.81 17.57 -22.19
N PRO A 56 -6.09 17.58 -21.77
CA PRO A 56 -7.22 17.74 -22.69
C PRO A 56 -7.08 19.01 -23.56
N PRO A 57 -7.49 18.99 -24.84
CA PRO A 57 -8.30 17.98 -25.53
C PRO A 57 -7.47 16.88 -26.24
N SER A 58 -6.23 16.63 -25.84
CA SER A 58 -5.42 15.56 -26.44
C SER A 58 -6.13 14.20 -26.37
N ALA A 59 -5.75 13.28 -27.28
CA ALA A 59 -6.14 11.88 -27.18
C ALA A 59 -5.78 11.31 -25.80
N ALA A 60 -6.60 10.38 -25.32
CA ALA A 60 -6.36 9.70 -24.05
C ALA A 60 -5.03 8.91 -24.13
N PRO A 61 -4.10 9.06 -23.18
CA PRO A 61 -2.84 8.34 -23.21
C PRO A 61 -3.06 6.84 -23.06
N GLY A 62 -2.14 6.02 -23.58
CA GLY A 62 -2.05 4.62 -23.20
C GLY A 62 -1.74 4.46 -21.70
N CYS A 63 -1.83 3.23 -21.19
CA CYS A 63 -1.34 2.94 -19.86
C CYS A 63 0.18 3.14 -19.76
N PHE A 64 0.63 3.69 -18.63
CA PHE A 64 2.04 3.80 -18.31
C PHE A 64 2.64 2.43 -17.93
N ALA A 65 3.94 2.26 -18.16
CA ALA A 65 4.67 1.07 -17.73
C ALA A 65 4.67 0.96 -16.19
N LYS A 66 4.64 -0.27 -15.66
CA LYS A 66 4.69 -0.54 -14.22
C LYS A 66 5.81 0.28 -13.58
N THR A 67 5.46 1.13 -12.62
CA THR A 67 6.37 2.11 -12.03
C THR A 67 6.49 1.91 -10.54
N ASN A 68 7.70 2.01 -10.01
CA ASN A 68 7.95 1.94 -8.57
C ASN A 68 8.31 3.34 -8.08
N ILE A 69 7.67 3.78 -7.01
CA ILE A 69 7.78 5.12 -6.46
C ILE A 69 8.26 4.97 -5.02
N ALA A 70 9.45 5.49 -4.72
CA ALA A 70 9.91 5.68 -3.35
C ALA A 70 9.31 6.98 -2.80
N LEU A 71 8.75 6.93 -1.59
CA LEU A 71 8.13 8.10 -0.97
C LEU A 71 9.14 8.85 -0.09
N PRO A 72 9.04 10.19 0.00
CA PRO A 72 9.87 10.97 0.93
C PRO A 72 9.25 11.05 2.34
N GLY A 73 10.02 11.59 3.29
CA GLY A 73 9.53 11.94 4.63
C GLY A 73 9.15 10.72 5.47
N GLY A 74 8.05 10.79 6.23
CA GLY A 74 7.61 9.72 7.15
C GLY A 74 7.06 8.45 6.48
N LEU A 75 7.18 8.34 5.15
CA LEU A 75 6.77 7.20 4.33
C LEU A 75 7.96 6.60 3.57
N ASN A 76 9.19 7.03 3.87
CA ASN A 76 10.44 6.58 3.25
C ASN A 76 10.71 5.08 3.37
N ASP A 77 10.15 4.44 4.41
CA ASP A 77 10.23 2.99 4.59
C ASP A 77 9.30 2.22 3.62
N PHE A 78 8.43 2.91 2.90
CA PHE A 78 7.48 2.32 1.95
C PHE A 78 7.86 2.64 0.51
N VAL A 79 7.67 1.64 -0.34
CA VAL A 79 7.68 1.78 -1.80
C VAL A 79 6.30 1.48 -2.31
N VAL A 80 5.87 2.21 -3.34
CA VAL A 80 4.59 1.99 -4.01
C VAL A 80 4.83 1.58 -5.43
N THR A 81 4.25 0.46 -5.81
CA THR A 81 4.28 -0.06 -7.17
C THR A 81 2.93 0.18 -7.81
N VAL A 82 2.91 0.99 -8.86
CA VAL A 82 1.71 1.33 -9.62
C VAL A 82 1.69 0.60 -10.94
N SER A 83 0.53 0.07 -11.27
CA SER A 83 0.26 -0.61 -12.54
C SER A 83 -1.05 -0.10 -13.13
N CYS A 84 -1.11 -0.09 -14.45
CA CYS A 84 -2.25 0.39 -15.21
C CYS A 84 -2.67 -0.70 -16.20
N SER A 85 -3.97 -0.94 -16.29
CA SER A 85 -4.58 -1.73 -17.35
C SER A 85 -5.66 -0.90 -18.03
N LEU A 86 -5.70 -0.97 -19.36
CA LEU A 86 -6.61 -0.21 -20.21
C LEU A 86 -7.57 -1.20 -20.87
N SER A 87 -8.85 -0.91 -20.81
CA SER A 87 -9.87 -1.55 -21.62
C SER A 87 -10.69 -0.49 -22.34
N SER A 88 -11.00 -0.71 -23.61
CA SER A 88 -11.89 0.17 -24.38
C SER A 88 -13.31 -0.37 -24.34
N GLY A 89 -14.29 0.51 -24.33
CA GLY A 89 -15.69 0.19 -24.55
C GLY A 89 -16.32 1.17 -25.53
N VAL A 90 -17.43 0.76 -26.13
CA VAL A 90 -18.25 1.61 -26.98
C VAL A 90 -19.66 1.65 -26.40
N ASP A 91 -20.24 2.84 -26.32
CA ASP A 91 -21.65 3.04 -25.99
C ASP A 91 -22.29 3.85 -27.11
N GLY A 92 -23.11 3.21 -27.92
CA GLY A 92 -23.61 3.77 -29.17
C GLY A 92 -22.48 4.15 -30.14
N GLY A 93 -22.35 5.44 -30.44
CA GLY A 93 -21.31 6.00 -31.31
C GLY A 93 -20.06 6.49 -30.57
N ASP A 94 -20.08 6.50 -29.24
CA ASP A 94 -19.02 7.06 -28.40
C ASP A 94 -18.05 5.98 -27.93
N SER A 95 -16.75 6.24 -28.07
CA SER A 95 -15.68 5.37 -27.60
C SER A 95 -15.15 5.84 -26.24
N PHE A 96 -15.12 4.94 -25.25
CA PHE A 96 -14.64 5.20 -23.90
C PHE A 96 -13.37 4.42 -23.59
N SER A 97 -12.44 5.07 -22.90
CA SER A 97 -11.23 4.44 -22.38
C SER A 97 -11.36 4.23 -20.87
N PHE A 98 -11.43 2.96 -20.44
CA PHE A 98 -11.50 2.57 -19.04
C PHE A 98 -10.11 2.20 -18.54
N TYR A 99 -9.63 2.93 -17.55
CA TYR A 99 -8.36 2.64 -16.90
C TYR A 99 -8.61 2.01 -15.55
N GLN A 100 -8.00 0.87 -15.30
CA GLN A 100 -7.92 0.23 -14.01
C GLN A 100 -6.49 0.40 -13.48
N ILE A 101 -6.36 1.25 -12.48
CA ILE A 101 -5.09 1.52 -11.79
C ILE A 101 -5.05 0.66 -10.53
N THR A 102 -3.90 0.05 -10.28
CA THR A 102 -3.62 -0.68 -9.04
C THR A 102 -2.32 -0.16 -8.45
N ALA A 103 -2.37 0.30 -7.20
CA ALA A 103 -1.23 0.75 -6.42
C ALA A 103 -1.00 -0.20 -5.24
N THR A 104 0.19 -0.79 -5.16
CA THR A 104 0.59 -1.69 -4.08
C THR A 104 1.71 -1.04 -3.29
N ALA A 105 1.46 -0.68 -2.03
CA ALA A 105 2.44 -0.16 -1.10
C ALA A 105 2.97 -1.28 -0.19
N CYS A 106 4.29 -1.36 0.01
CA CYS A 106 4.90 -2.32 0.92
C CYS A 106 6.16 -1.76 1.60
N ASN A 107 6.46 -2.23 2.81
CA ASN A 107 7.63 -1.81 3.59
C ASN A 107 8.88 -2.71 3.43
N ALA A 108 8.78 -3.78 2.66
CA ALA A 108 9.90 -4.66 2.35
C ALA A 108 9.92 -4.99 0.84
N PRO A 109 10.17 -4.01 -0.04
CA PRO A 109 10.15 -4.23 -1.48
C PRO A 109 11.20 -5.24 -1.93
N SER A 110 10.84 -6.09 -2.90
CA SER A 110 11.78 -7.01 -3.56
C SER A 110 12.26 -6.38 -4.85
N ALA A 111 13.58 -6.20 -4.99
CA ALA A 111 14.20 -5.47 -6.10
C ALA A 111 13.56 -4.07 -6.34
N GLY A 112 13.18 -3.38 -5.26
CA GLY A 112 12.56 -2.05 -5.34
C GLY A 112 11.10 -2.05 -5.80
N ALA A 113 10.42 -3.20 -5.82
CA ALA A 113 9.02 -3.32 -6.20
C ALA A 113 8.19 -4.09 -5.16
N CYS A 114 6.88 -3.84 -5.19
CA CYS A 114 5.86 -4.57 -4.46
C CYS A 114 5.04 -5.44 -5.44
N PRO A 115 4.47 -6.57 -4.98
CA PRO A 115 4.61 -7.16 -3.65
C PRO A 115 6.00 -7.75 -3.41
N SER A 116 6.37 -7.93 -2.14
CA SER A 116 7.63 -8.59 -1.80
C SER A 116 7.60 -10.07 -2.17
N THR A 117 8.64 -10.54 -2.84
CA THR A 117 8.85 -11.98 -3.13
C THR A 117 9.88 -12.60 -2.20
N ALA A 118 10.47 -11.82 -1.29
CA ALA A 118 11.44 -12.29 -0.29
C ALA A 118 10.73 -12.90 0.93
N PRO A 119 11.44 -13.68 1.78
CA PRO A 119 10.88 -14.15 3.04
C PRO A 119 10.36 -13.00 3.91
N LEU A 120 9.06 -13.03 4.23
CA LEU A 120 8.39 -11.95 4.93
C LEU A 120 8.71 -12.00 6.43
N ASN A 121 9.04 -10.83 6.99
CA ASN A 121 9.19 -10.67 8.43
C ASN A 121 7.81 -10.41 9.08
N PRO A 122 7.65 -10.64 10.40
CA PRO A 122 6.38 -10.39 11.10
C PRO A 122 5.97 -8.91 11.13
N SER A 123 6.87 -7.98 10.77
CA SER A 123 6.59 -6.55 10.60
C SER A 123 6.21 -6.18 9.16
N TYR A 124 6.05 -7.16 8.26
CA TYR A 124 5.71 -6.90 6.87
C TYR A 124 4.29 -6.34 6.77
N VAL A 125 4.17 -5.21 6.09
CA VAL A 125 2.89 -4.57 5.83
C VAL A 125 2.79 -4.26 4.34
N GLU A 126 1.69 -4.70 3.76
CA GLU A 126 1.31 -4.41 2.38
C GLU A 126 -0.11 -3.86 2.34
N ARG A 127 -0.35 -2.90 1.44
CA ARG A 127 -1.68 -2.43 1.08
C ARG A 127 -1.80 -2.26 -0.42
N GLN A 128 -2.83 -2.89 -0.99
CA GLN A 128 -3.17 -2.76 -2.39
C GLN A 128 -4.49 -1.99 -2.52
N LEU A 129 -4.46 -0.90 -3.28
CA LEU A 129 -5.63 -0.10 -3.62
C LEU A 129 -5.81 -0.10 -5.13
N SER A 130 -7.06 -0.07 -5.57
CA SER A 130 -7.39 0.03 -6.99
C SER A 130 -8.38 1.15 -7.25
N ARG A 131 -8.23 1.82 -8.40
CA ARG A 131 -9.13 2.90 -8.85
C ARG A 131 -9.45 2.70 -10.33
N ARG A 132 -10.73 2.86 -10.68
CA ARG A 132 -11.17 3.00 -12.07
C ARG A 132 -11.29 4.45 -12.46
N LEU A 133 -10.80 4.79 -13.65
CA LEU A 133 -11.00 6.08 -14.31
C LEU A 133 -11.60 5.84 -15.69
N VAL A 134 -12.38 6.80 -16.17
CA VAL A 134 -12.92 6.82 -17.53
C VAL A 134 -12.51 8.14 -18.16
N ARG A 135 -12.06 8.06 -19.42
CA ARG A 135 -11.77 9.21 -20.26
C ARG A 135 -12.39 9.01 -21.64
#